data_AF-A0A183EAP1-F1
#
_entry.id   AF-A0A183EAP1-F1
#
_cell.length_a   1.000
_cell.length_b   1.000
_cell.length_c   1.000
_cell.angle_alpha   90.00
_cell.angle_beta   90.00
_cell.angle_gamma   90.00
#
_symmetry.space_group_name_H-M   'P 1'
#
loop_
_entity.id
_entity.type
_entity.pdbx_description
1 polymer ?
#
loop_
_entity_poly.entity_id
_entity_poly.type
_entity_poly.pdbx_seq_one_letter_code
_entity_poly.pdbx_strand_id
1 'polypeptide(L)' 'MDFLFGRKRTPAEMLRQNQRALNKAMRELDRERSRLEMQEKKIIADIKKMAKMNQMASCFFAAFLFCSSLLPSC' A
#
# COMPACT_ATOMS: atom_id res chain seq x y z
N MET A 1 -43.90 18.74 -2.53
CA MET A 1 -43.51 17.50 -3.25
C MET A 1 -42.06 17.67 -3.66
N ASP A 2 -41.15 17.81 -2.69
CA ASP A 2 -39.76 18.28 -2.92
C ASP A 2 -38.72 17.28 -2.43
N PHE A 3 -39.20 16.15 -1.88
CA PHE A 3 -38.38 15.03 -1.42
C PHE A 3 -38.23 13.93 -2.49
N LEU A 4 -39.05 13.95 -3.55
CA LEU A 4 -39.08 12.91 -4.60
C LEU A 4 -38.29 13.25 -5.87
N PHE A 5 -37.99 14.53 -6.11
CA PHE A 5 -37.07 14.93 -7.18
C PHE A 5 -35.68 15.12 -6.59
N GLY A 6 -35.10 13.99 -6.16
CA GLY A 6 -33.67 13.89 -5.94
C GLY A 6 -32.98 14.40 -7.21
N ARG A 7 -32.34 15.57 -7.11
CA ARG A 7 -31.63 16.18 -8.23
C ARG A 7 -30.72 15.09 -8.79
N LYS A 8 -30.98 14.64 -10.02
CA LYS A 8 -30.02 13.83 -10.76
C LYS A 8 -28.73 14.64 -10.70
N ARG A 9 -27.71 14.14 -9.97
CA ARG A 9 -26.44 14.85 -9.84
C ARG A 9 -26.03 15.25 -11.24
N THR A 10 -25.84 16.55 -11.43
CA THR A 10 -25.42 17.03 -12.75
C THR A 10 -24.12 16.29 -13.11
N PRO A 11 -23.86 15.97 -14.38
CA PRO A 11 -22.63 15.28 -14.78
C PRO A 11 -21.38 15.97 -14.21
N ALA A 12 -21.41 17.31 -14.11
CA ALA A 12 -20.38 18.12 -13.46
C ALA A 12 -20.21 17.83 -11.95
N GLU A 13 -21.28 17.57 -11.20
CA GLU A 13 -21.20 17.16 -9.78
C GLU A 13 -20.67 15.75 -9.61
N MET A 14 -21.02 14.83 -10.51
CA MET A 14 -20.47 13.47 -10.51
C MET A 14 -18.97 13.48 -10.81
N LEU A 15 -18.53 14.28 -11.79
CA LEU A 15 -17.12 14.48 -12.10
C LEU A 15 -16.34 15.09 -10.92
N ARG A 16 -16.90 16.09 -10.24
CA ARG A 16 -16.27 16.68 -9.03
C ARG A 16 -16.12 15.67 -7.90
N GLN A 17 -17.07 14.76 -7.74
CA GLN A 17 -16.98 13.72 -6.71
C GLN A 17 -15.98 12.63 -7.07
N ASN A 18 -15.94 12.21 -8.32
CA ASN A 18 -14.92 11.29 -8.81
C ASN A 18 -13.52 11.89 -8.67
N GLN A 19 -13.34 13.18 -8.99
CA GLN A 19 -12.04 13.86 -8.80
C GLN A 19 -11.61 13.87 -7.32
N ARG A 20 -12.55 14.08 -6.38
CA ARG A 20 -12.26 14.02 -4.95
C ARG A 20 -11.91 12.59 -4.49
N ALA A 21 -12.60 11.59 -5.03
CA ALA A 21 -12.31 10.19 -4.75
C ALA A 21 -10.92 9.79 -5.26
N LEU A 22 -10.58 10.18 -6.50
CA LEU A 22 -9.26 9.98 -7.09
C LEU A 22 -8.17 10.69 -6.28
N ASN A 23 -8.37 11.96 -5.91
CA ASN A 23 -7.40 12.71 -5.09
C ASN A 23 -7.26 12.17 -3.66
N LYS A 24 -8.27 11.46 -3.14
CA LYS A 24 -8.19 10.75 -1.85
C LYS A 24 -7.38 9.46 -2.01
N ALA A 25 -7.68 8.66 -3.04
CA ALA A 25 -6.97 7.43 -3.35
C ALA A 25 -5.48 7.68 -3.63
N MET A 26 -5.14 8.71 -4.42
CA MET A 26 -3.73 9.07 -4.68
C MET A 26 -2.96 9.38 -3.38
N ARG A 27 -3.55 10.16 -2.47
CA ARG A 27 -2.94 10.46 -1.16
C ARG A 27 -2.84 9.24 -0.25
N GLU A 28 -3.73 8.26 -0.42
CA GLU A 28 -3.68 7.00 0.31
C GLU A 28 -2.55 6.13 -0.21
N LEU A 29 -2.38 6.02 -1.53
CA LEU A 29 -1.26 5.35 -2.18
C LEU A 29 0.09 5.96 -1.78
N ASP A 30 0.21 7.29 -1.72
CA ASP A 30 1.45 7.94 -1.28
C ASP A 30 1.81 7.60 0.18
N ARG A 31 0.81 7.47 1.06
CA ARG A 31 1.01 7.06 2.45
C ARG A 31 1.40 5.60 2.56
N GLU A 32 0.77 4.73 1.78
CA GLU A 32 1.12 3.31 1.71
C GLU A 32 2.55 3.12 1.21
N ARG A 33 2.93 3.84 0.14
CA ARG A 33 4.28 3.84 -0.39
C ARG A 33 5.31 4.24 0.67
N SER A 34 5.08 5.32 1.39
CA SER A 34 5.98 5.76 2.47
C SER A 34 6.10 4.73 3.60
N ARG A 35 4.99 4.07 3.97
CA ARG A 35 5.01 2.98 4.95
C ARG A 35 5.82 1.78 4.48
N LEU A 36 5.64 1.38 3.22
CA LEU A 36 6.39 0.28 2.62
C LEU A 36 7.88 0.59 2.55
N GLU A 37 8.27 1.79 2.12
CA GLU A 37 9.68 2.22 2.08
C GLU A 37 10.33 2.23 3.48
N MET A 38 9.59 2.57 4.54
CA MET A 38 10.07 2.46 5.92
C MET A 38 10.23 1.00 6.37
N GLN A 39 9.28 0.14 6.00
CA GLN A 39 9.34 -1.29 6.31
C GLN A 39 10.52 -1.96 5.60
N GLU A 40 10.76 -1.65 4.33
CA GLU A 40 11.91 -2.13 3.57
C GLU A 40 13.22 -1.74 4.26
N LYS A 41 13.39 -0.46 4.63
CA LYS A 41 14.59 0.01 5.34
C LYS A 41 14.79 -0.68 6.69
N LYS A 42 13.71 -0.94 7.42
CA LYS A 42 13.75 -1.66 8.70
C LYS A 42 14.15 -3.12 8.50
N ILE A 43 13.55 -3.82 7.54
CA ILE A 43 13.86 -5.20 7.20
C ILE A 43 15.34 -5.32 6.78
N ILE A 44 15.85 -4.40 5.96
CA ILE A 44 17.26 -4.37 5.57
C ILE A 44 18.18 -4.20 6.79
N ALA A 45 17.83 -3.30 7.72
CA ALA A 45 18.61 -3.09 8.94
C ALA A 45 18.57 -4.33 9.85
N ASP A 46 17.41 -4.97 9.97
CA ASP A 46 17.22 -6.18 10.77
C ASP A 46 17.98 -7.37 10.15
N ILE A 47 17.98 -7.54 8.82
CA ILE A 47 18.80 -8.53 8.12
C ILE A 47 20.30 -8.31 8.39
N LYS A 48 20.78 -7.06 8.30
CA LYS A 48 22.19 -6.73 8.58
C LYS A 48 22.58 -7.04 10.02
N LYS A 49 21.69 -6.78 10.99
CA LYS A 49 21.90 -7.14 12.40
C LYS A 49 21.87 -8.65 12.61
N MET A 50 20.90 -9.36 12.01
CA MET A 50 20.78 -10.82 12.11
C MET A 50 21.98 -11.55 11.50
N ALA A 51 22.52 -11.05 10.38
CA ALA A 51 23.74 -11.55 9.76
C ALA A 51 24.96 -11.40 10.67
N LYS A 52 25.08 -10.28 11.40
CA LYS A 52 26.16 -10.06 12.36
C LYS A 52 26.04 -10.92 13.62
N MET A 53 24.82 -11.30 14.00
CA MET A 53 24.54 -12.14 15.18
C MET A 53 24.64 -13.65 14.91
N ASN A 54 25.12 -14.07 13.72
CA ASN A 54 25.24 -15.48 13.32
C ASN A 54 23.93 -16.29 13.46
N GLN A 55 22.77 -15.62 13.46
CA GLN A 55 21.43 -16.22 13.44
C GLN A 55 21.05 -16.56 12.00
N MET A 56 21.88 -17.41 11.37
CA MET A 56 21.77 -17.80 9.96
C MET A 56 20.42 -18.46 9.60
N ALA A 57 19.75 -19.08 10.58
CA ALA A 57 18.47 -19.75 10.37
C ALA A 57 17.31 -18.78 10.05
N SER A 58 17.25 -17.62 10.70
CA SER A 58 16.18 -16.63 10.52
C SER A 58 16.30 -15.86 9.20
N CYS A 59 17.54 -15.61 8.75
CA CYS A 59 17.80 -14.90 7.50
C CYS A 59 17.37 -15.74 6.27
N PHE A 60 17.61 -17.06 6.30
CA PHE A 60 17.24 -17.95 5.21
C PHE A 60 15.72 -18.10 5.07
N PHE A 61 15.01 -18.28 6.19
CA PHE A 61 13.55 -18.43 6.18
C PHE A 61 12.84 -17.13 5.75
N ALA A 62 13.30 -15.97 6.22
CA ALA A 62 12.73 -14.68 5.83
C ALA A 62 12.95 -14.36 4.34
N ALA A 63 14.14 -14.65 3.80
CA ALA A 63 14.42 -14.49 2.37
C ALA A 63 13.57 -15.42 1.51
N PHE A 64 13.35 -16.67 1.96
CA PHE A 64 12.52 -17.64 1.26
C PHE A 64 11.04 -17.21 1.24
N LEU A 65 10.51 -16.73 2.37
CA LEU A 65 9.13 -16.26 2.46
C LEU A 65 8.87 -15.06 1.53
N PHE A 66 9.81 -14.11 1.49
CA PHE A 66 9.71 -12.93 0.65
C PHE A 66 9.68 -13.30 -0.84
N CYS A 67 10.58 -14.20 -1.26
CA CYS A 67 10.63 -14.69 -2.64
C CYS A 67 9.36 -15.46 -3.02
N SER A 68 8.85 -16.35 -2.15
CA SER A 68 7.60 -17.09 -2.39
C SER A 68 6.36 -16.19 -2.44
N SER A 69 6.32 -15.07 -1.72
CA SER A 69 5.20 -14.12 -1.78
C SER A 69 5.23 -13.20 -3.01
N LEU A 70 6.39 -13.02 -3.64
CA LEU A 70 6.55 -12.24 -4.87
C LEU A 70 6.34 -13.07 -6.15
N LEU A 71 6.43 -14.41 -6.05
CA LEU A 71 6.31 -15.33 -7.18
C LEU A 71 4.90 -15.79 -7.60
N PRO A 72 3.78 -15.59 -6.87
CA PRO A 72 2.48 -16.10 -7.32
C PRO A 72 1.81 -15.19 -8.37
N SER A 73 2.54 -14.22 -8.92
CA SER A 73 2.04 -13.25 -9.91
C SER A 73 2.84 -13.22 -11.22
N CYS A 74 3.73 -14.18 -11.43
CA CYS A 74 4.33 -14.47 -12.74
C CYS A 74 3.77 -15.78 -13.31
#